data_AF-A0A2N5AA05-F1
#
_entry.id   AF-A0A2N5AA05-F1
#
_cell.length_a   1.000
_cell.length_b   1.000
_cell.length_c   1.000
_cell.angle_alpha   90.00
_cell.angle_beta   90.00
_cell.angle_gamma   90.00
#
_symmetry.space_group_name_H-M   'P 1'
#
loop_
_entity.id
_entity.type
_entity.pdbx_description
1 polymer ?
#
loop_
_entity_poly.entity_id
_entity_poly.type
_entity_poly.pdbx_seq_one_letter_code
_entity_poly.pdbx_strand_id
1 'polypeptide(L)' 'MQRQQAPFRADIVGSFLRPDSIKKARQQLAEGIIDAGQLREIENNAIRHLVQQQCDCGLHV' A
#
# COMPACT_ATOMS: atom_id res chain seq x y z
N MET A 1 27.85 -11.30 7.49
CA MET A 1 26.61 -11.30 6.69
C MET A 1 26.89 -10.60 5.37
N GLN A 2 26.73 -11.27 4.23
CA GLN A 2 26.88 -10.63 2.92
C GLN A 2 25.79 -9.57 2.76
N ARG A 3 26.17 -8.32 2.57
CA ARG A 3 25.23 -7.28 2.11
C ARG A 3 24.75 -7.72 0.74
N GLN A 4 23.46 -8.02 0.60
CA GLN A 4 22.78 -8.19 -0.69
C GLN A 4 22.66 -6.82 -1.38
N GLN A 5 23.78 -6.17 -1.64
CA GLN A 5 23.82 -4.90 -2.35
C GLN A 5 24.02 -5.22 -3.83
N ALA A 6 22.94 -5.14 -4.58
CA ALA A 6 22.98 -5.10 -6.03
C ALA A 6 23.90 -3.94 -6.48
N PRO A 7 24.58 -4.06 -7.64
CA PRO A 7 25.49 -3.01 -8.14
C PRO A 7 24.78 -1.66 -8.37
N PHE A 8 23.45 -1.67 -8.48
CA PHE A 8 22.59 -0.49 -8.60
C PHE A 8 21.44 -0.58 -7.59
N ARG A 9 21.04 0.56 -7.01
CA ARG A 9 19.92 0.67 -6.06
C ARG A 9 18.69 1.22 -6.77
N ALA A 10 17.58 0.49 -6.72
CA ALA A 10 16.25 1.01 -7.03
C ALA A 10 15.57 1.46 -5.72
N ASP A 11 14.89 2.61 -5.75
CA ASP A 11 14.19 3.16 -4.60
C ASP A 11 12.93 3.92 -5.03
N ILE A 12 11.99 4.10 -4.11
CA ILE A 12 10.71 4.77 -4.34
C ILE A 12 10.55 5.89 -3.31
N VAL A 13 10.36 7.12 -3.78
CA VAL A 13 10.29 8.32 -2.91
C VAL A 13 9.10 8.27 -1.94
N GLY A 14 8.00 7.60 -2.30
CA GLY A 14 6.90 7.36 -1.38
C GLY A 14 5.57 7.08 -2.07
N SER A 15 4.74 8.11 -2.22
CA SER A 15 3.33 7.99 -2.57
C SER A 15 3.05 7.14 -3.83
N PHE A 16 2.15 6.17 -3.69
CA PHE A 16 1.57 5.42 -4.81
C PHE A 16 0.19 5.95 -5.18
N LEU A 17 -0.30 5.53 -6.34
CA LEU A 17 -1.67 5.80 -6.76
C LEU A 17 -2.65 5.19 -5.76
N ARG A 18 -3.60 6.01 -5.28
CA ARG A 18 -4.65 5.54 -4.39
C ARG A 18 -5.58 4.58 -5.15
N PRO A 19 -5.73 3.32 -4.72
CA PRO A 19 -6.65 2.39 -5.33
C PRO A 19 -8.10 2.86 -5.24
N ASP A 20 -8.92 2.46 -6.21
CA ASP A 20 -10.34 2.85 -6.23
C ASP A 20 -11.13 2.29 -5.03
N SER A 21 -10.69 1.17 -4.44
CA SER A 21 -11.24 0.63 -3.19
C SER A 21 -11.14 1.64 -2.04
N ILE A 22 -9.97 2.29 -1.87
CA ILE A 22 -9.78 3.32 -0.83
C ILE A 22 -10.61 4.56 -1.15
N LYS A 23 -10.66 5.00 -2.42
CA LYS A 23 -11.48 6.16 -2.81
C LYS A 23 -12.96 5.95 -2.45
N LYS A 24 -13.51 4.79 -2.82
CA LYS A 24 -14.89 4.40 -2.52
C LYS A 24 -15.13 4.30 -1.01
N ALA A 25 -14.23 3.65 -0.27
CA ALA A 25 -14.34 3.51 1.17
C ALA A 25 -14.35 4.87 1.90
N ARG A 26 -13.51 5.82 1.46
CA ARG A 26 -13.52 7.18 2.03
C ARG A 26 -14.82 7.93 1.76
N GLN A 27 -15.40 7.75 0.57
CA GLN A 27 -16.71 8.29 0.25
C GLN A 27 -17.79 7.65 1.14
N GLN A 28 -17.78 6.33 1.27
CA GLN A 28 -18.73 5.60 2.12
C GLN A 28 -18.62 6.00 3.60
N LEU A 29 -17.41 6.25 4.11
CA LEU A 29 -17.22 6.76 5.47
C LEU A 29 -17.81 8.16 5.63
N ALA A 30 -17.59 9.04 4.64
CA ALA A 30 -18.15 10.39 4.64
C ALA A 30 -19.68 10.40 4.56
N GLU A 31 -20.26 9.40 3.89
CA GLU A 31 -21.70 9.15 3.80
C GLU A 31 -22.26 8.40 5.03
N GLY A 32 -21.41 7.96 5.97
CA GLY A 32 -21.82 7.20 7.16
C GLY A 32 -22.25 5.75 6.88
N ILE A 33 -21.92 5.21 5.70
CA ILE A 33 -22.24 3.84 5.27
C ILE A 33 -21.33 2.82 5.95
N ILE A 34 -20.07 3.19 6.16
CA ILE A 34 -19.08 2.36 6.86
C ILE A 34 -18.52 3.13 8.06
N ASP A 35 -18.03 2.39 9.05
CA ASP A 35 -17.31 2.97 10.18
C ASP A 35 -15.80 3.13 9.88
N ALA A 36 -15.10 3.81 10.80
CA ALA A 36 -13.67 4.05 10.69
C ALA A 36 -12.82 2.76 10.74
N GLY A 37 -13.30 1.71 11.42
CA GLY A 37 -12.65 0.40 11.48
C GLY A 37 -12.71 -0.32 10.14
N GLN A 38 -13.86 -0.26 9.46
CA GLN A 38 -14.06 -0.80 8.12
C GLN A 38 -13.18 -0.07 7.09
N LEU A 39 -13.09 1.27 7.14
CA LEU A 39 -12.15 2.01 6.30
C LEU A 39 -10.71 1.54 6.54
N ARG A 40 -10.31 1.41 7.81
CA ARG A 40 -8.96 0.97 8.18
C ARG A 40 -8.64 -0.43 7.66
N GLU A 41 -9.58 -1.37 7.70
CA GLU A 41 -9.36 -2.70 7.13
C GLU A 41 -9.18 -2.68 5.61
N ILE A 42 -9.94 -1.84 4.90
CA ILE A 42 -9.78 -1.64 3.45
C ILE A 42 -8.40 -1.05 3.13
N GLU A 43 -7.96 -0.06 3.89
CA GLU A 43 -6.62 0.55 3.76
C GLU A 43 -5.52 -0.48 4.05
N ASN A 44 -5.64 -1.27 5.12
CA ASN A 44 -4.70 -2.33 5.47
C ASN A 44 -4.55 -3.36 4.34
N ASN A 45 -5.65 -3.78 3.73
CA ASN A 45 -5.62 -4.73 2.62
C ASN A 45 -4.91 -4.15 1.39
N ALA A 46 -5.17 -2.89 1.06
CA ALA A 46 -4.47 -2.22 -0.04
C ALA A 46 -2.96 -2.06 0.23
N ILE A 47 -2.57 -1.75 1.48
CA ILE A 47 -1.16 -1.66 1.89
C ILE A 47 -0.48 -3.02 1.76
N ARG A 48 -1.09 -4.10 2.27
CA ARG A 48 -0.52 -5.46 2.14
C ARG A 48 -0.29 -5.84 0.67
N HIS A 49 -1.27 -5.54 -0.19
CA HIS A 49 -1.15 -5.81 -1.61
C HIS A 49 -0.02 -5.00 -2.26
N LEU A 50 0.11 -3.72 -1.92
CA LEU A 50 1.18 -2.86 -2.41
C LEU A 50 2.56 -3.35 -1.97
N VAL A 51 2.72 -3.72 -0.70
CA VAL A 51 3.99 -4.26 -0.16
C VAL A 51 4.36 -5.54 -0.91
N GLN A 52 3.39 -6.43 -1.16
CA GLN A 52 3.66 -7.63 -1.95
C GLN A 52 4.16 -7.29 -3.36
N GLN A 53 3.53 -6.33 -4.05
CA GLN A 53 4.00 -5.88 -5.37
C GLN A 53 5.43 -5.33 -5.33
N GLN A 54 5.78 -4.57 -4.29
CA GLN A 54 7.15 -4.06 -4.11
C GLN A 54 8.15 -5.21 -3.95
N CYS A 55 7.84 -6.18 -3.07
CA CYS A 55 8.67 -7.38 -2.88
C CYS A 55 8.83 -8.17 -4.18
N ASP A 56 7.75 -8.36 -4.95
CA ASP A 56 7.76 -9.07 -6.23
C ASP A 56 8.60 -8.34 -7.30
N CYS A 57 8.68 -7.01 -7.22
CA CYS A 57 9.57 -6.19 -8.05
C CYS A 57 11.04 -6.19 -7.57
N GLY A 58 11.37 -6.97 -6.54
CA GLY A 58 12.73 -7.06 -5.99
C GLY A 58 13.12 -5.87 -5.10
N LEU A 59 12.16 -5.03 -4.69
CA LEU A 59 12.42 -4.07 -3.63
C LEU A 59 12.53 -4.82 -2.30
N HIS A 60 13.67 -4.64 -1.66
CA HIS A 60 13.90 -5.07 -0.29
C HIS A 60 13.47 -3.94 0.62
N VAL A 61 12.40 -4.16 1.39
CA VAL A 61 11.86 -3.23 2.39
C VAL A 61 12.42 -3.55 3.76
#